data_AF-A0A950ST31-F1
#
_entry.id   AF-A0A950ST31-F1
#
_cell.length_a   1.000
_cell.length_b   1.000
_cell.length_c   1.000
_cell.angle_alpha   90.00
_cell.angle_beta   90.00
_cell.angle_gamma   90.00
#
_symmetry.space_group_name_H-M   'P 1'
#
loop_
_entity.id
_entity.type
_entity.pdbx_description
1 polymer ?
#
loop_
_entity_poly.entity_id
_entity_poly.type
_entity_poly.pdbx_seq_one_letter_code
_entity_poly.pdbx_strand_id
1 'polypeptide(L)'
;MTAVQSLRHESVAVSTQATALGRTASWRWEWVLIVLATVAAAVAVWVTLRAGFLAHPGWAAVQKADFILGPVGVGLYWHHRRPGNRLGLLLIVLGMLGAPYIFQSATSPLLFGIGVFWQFPIAAMTQAVILAFPGGRLGAVERLILAVGGLGGGAPWLAAWLTSPHFAQTFSISGCRTVCPANGGAIWSPSSFAPQLGYVVRSALIVMTLATACLLVWKFVTGTPPRRRALTIGGPIALVYVLMWAAYQ
;
A
#
# COMPACT_ATOMS: atom_id res chain seq x y z
N MET A 1 -13.31 -54.35 -22.62
CA MET A 1 -13.81 -52.96 -22.47
C MET A 1 -13.98 -52.49 -21.01
N THR A 2 -13.76 -53.34 -20.00
CA THR A 2 -13.99 -53.01 -18.57
C THR A 2 -12.82 -52.30 -17.86
N ALA A 3 -11.58 -52.46 -18.32
CA ALA A 3 -10.39 -51.89 -17.63
C ALA A 3 -10.26 -50.35 -17.75
N VAL A 4 -10.78 -49.75 -18.82
CA VAL A 4 -10.68 -48.28 -19.05
C VAL A 4 -11.64 -47.48 -18.16
N GLN A 5 -12.71 -48.10 -17.67
CA GLN A 5 -13.69 -47.46 -16.79
C GLN A 5 -13.18 -47.35 -15.35
N SER A 6 -12.39 -48.34 -14.88
CA SER A 6 -11.79 -48.34 -13.54
C SER A 6 -10.84 -47.16 -13.32
N LEU A 7 -10.01 -46.84 -14.32
CA LEU A 7 -9.03 -45.74 -14.23
C LEU A 7 -9.67 -44.33 -14.20
N ARG A 8 -10.91 -44.18 -14.69
CA ARG A 8 -11.63 -42.88 -14.60
C ARG A 8 -12.17 -42.63 -13.19
N HIS A 9 -12.53 -43.65 -12.44
CA HIS A 9 -13.07 -43.45 -11.09
C HIS A 9 -11.98 -43.09 -10.08
N GLU A 10 -10.78 -43.66 -10.22
CA GLU A 10 -9.64 -43.33 -9.36
C GLU A 10 -9.13 -41.90 -9.61
N SER A 11 -9.08 -41.44 -10.86
CA SER A 11 -8.61 -40.07 -11.17
C SER A 11 -9.56 -38.97 -10.69
N VAL A 12 -10.87 -39.22 -10.66
CA VAL A 12 -11.86 -38.28 -10.11
C VAL A 12 -11.75 -38.18 -8.58
N ALA A 13 -11.53 -39.30 -7.88
CA ALA A 13 -11.41 -39.33 -6.41
C ALA A 13 -10.14 -38.63 -5.90
N VAL A 14 -9.00 -38.82 -6.59
CA VAL A 14 -7.74 -38.15 -6.24
C VAL A 14 -7.84 -36.62 -6.44
N SER A 15 -8.53 -36.18 -7.49
CA SER A 15 -8.79 -34.75 -7.73
C SER A 15 -9.65 -34.12 -6.62
N THR A 16 -10.64 -34.86 -6.09
CA THR A 16 -11.52 -34.32 -5.04
C THR A 16 -10.81 -34.18 -3.69
N GLN A 17 -9.99 -35.17 -3.31
CA GLN A 17 -9.25 -35.13 -2.04
C GLN A 17 -8.16 -34.04 -2.00
N ALA A 18 -7.43 -33.84 -3.11
CA ALA A 18 -6.46 -32.75 -3.22
C ALA A 18 -7.11 -31.36 -3.07
N THR A 19 -8.34 -31.21 -3.58
CA THR A 19 -9.11 -29.97 -3.49
C THR A 19 -9.68 -29.72 -2.08
N ALA A 20 -9.88 -30.75 -1.27
CA ALA A 20 -10.39 -30.63 0.10
C ALA A 20 -9.29 -30.21 1.09
N LEU A 21 -8.12 -30.84 1.03
CA LEU A 21 -6.97 -30.50 1.90
C LEU A 21 -6.43 -29.09 1.63
N GLY A 22 -6.44 -28.65 0.36
CA GLY A 22 -6.08 -27.28 -0.01
C GLY A 22 -7.01 -26.22 0.59
N ARG A 23 -8.31 -26.55 0.73
CA ARG A 23 -9.32 -25.62 1.29
C ARG A 23 -9.22 -25.44 2.81
N THR A 24 -8.84 -26.48 3.55
CA THR A 24 -8.70 -26.36 5.02
C THR A 24 -7.45 -25.57 5.42
N ALA A 25 -6.34 -25.75 4.68
CA ALA A 25 -5.13 -24.99 4.91
C ALA A 25 -5.30 -23.51 4.54
N SER A 26 -6.05 -23.19 3.47
CA SER A 26 -6.30 -21.81 3.07
C SER A 26 -7.10 -21.02 4.10
N TRP A 27 -8.05 -21.66 4.77
CA TRP A 27 -8.89 -20.99 5.77
C TRP A 27 -8.11 -20.51 7.00
N ARG A 28 -7.07 -21.25 7.43
CA ARG A 28 -6.35 -20.95 8.68
C ARG A 28 -5.51 -19.67 8.61
N TRP A 29 -4.82 -19.42 7.49
CA TRP A 29 -3.96 -18.22 7.39
C TRP A 29 -4.79 -16.94 7.18
N GLU A 30 -5.95 -17.03 6.53
CA GLU A 30 -6.87 -15.91 6.35
C GLU A 30 -7.34 -15.37 7.72
N TRP A 31 -7.70 -16.25 8.65
CA TRP A 31 -8.03 -15.85 10.03
C TRP A 31 -6.88 -15.20 10.77
N VAL A 32 -5.66 -15.73 10.62
CA VAL A 32 -4.48 -15.11 11.23
C VAL A 32 -4.32 -13.67 10.72
N LEU A 33 -4.48 -13.43 9.42
CA LEU A 33 -4.40 -12.08 8.86
C LEU A 33 -5.52 -11.17 9.34
N ILE A 34 -6.75 -11.67 9.45
CA ILE A 34 -7.88 -10.89 10.00
C ILE A 34 -7.57 -10.46 11.43
N VAL A 35 -7.11 -11.39 12.27
CA VAL A 35 -6.76 -11.10 13.67
C VAL A 35 -5.61 -10.09 13.72
N LEU A 36 -4.54 -10.31 12.97
CA LEU A 36 -3.38 -9.40 12.95
C LEU A 36 -3.76 -7.99 12.47
N ALA A 37 -4.52 -7.86 11.39
CA ALA A 37 -4.99 -6.58 10.87
C ALA A 37 -5.91 -5.87 11.86
N THR A 38 -6.81 -6.61 12.53
CA THR A 38 -7.72 -6.07 13.55
C THR A 38 -6.96 -5.55 14.76
N VAL A 39 -6.00 -6.33 15.27
CA VAL A 39 -5.16 -5.91 16.40
C VAL A 39 -4.32 -4.69 16.00
N ALA A 40 -3.68 -4.71 14.82
CA ALA A 40 -2.89 -3.58 14.34
C ALA A 40 -3.73 -2.30 14.18
N ALA A 41 -4.95 -2.40 13.64
CA ALA A 41 -5.86 -1.26 13.53
C ALA A 41 -6.34 -0.74 14.89
N ALA A 42 -6.65 -1.62 15.85
CA ALA A 42 -6.97 -1.22 17.21
C ALA A 42 -5.80 -0.48 17.89
N VAL A 43 -4.58 -1.00 17.72
CA VAL A 43 -3.34 -0.34 18.19
C VAL A 43 -3.14 1.01 17.49
N ALA A 44 -3.38 1.09 16.18
CA ALA A 44 -3.32 2.34 15.42
C ALA A 44 -4.25 3.40 16.03
N VAL A 45 -5.51 3.05 16.26
CA VAL A 45 -6.49 3.95 16.87
C VAL A 45 -6.03 4.39 18.26
N TRP A 46 -5.66 3.44 19.12
CA TRP A 46 -5.25 3.72 20.49
C TRP A 46 -4.04 4.64 20.59
N VAL A 47 -2.97 4.34 19.84
CA VAL A 47 -1.72 5.11 19.86
C VAL A 47 -1.94 6.48 19.25
N THR A 48 -2.64 6.58 18.12
CA THR A 48 -2.85 7.86 17.42
C THR A 48 -3.77 8.81 18.18
N LEU A 49 -4.81 8.32 18.85
CA LEU A 49 -5.67 9.17 19.70
C LEU A 49 -4.91 9.76 20.90
N ARG A 50 -3.85 9.09 21.37
CA ARG A 50 -3.01 9.55 22.49
C ARG A 50 -1.85 10.45 22.06
N ALA A 51 -1.63 10.63 20.75
CA ALA A 51 -0.54 11.45 20.22
C ALA A 51 -0.92 12.95 20.28
N GLY A 52 -0.73 13.56 21.45
CA GLY A 52 -1.12 14.96 21.71
C GLY A 52 -0.42 16.03 20.85
N PHE A 53 0.62 15.65 20.10
CA PHE A 53 1.30 16.54 19.15
C PHE A 53 0.62 16.63 17.78
N LEU A 54 -0.29 15.69 17.43
CA LEU A 54 -0.99 15.70 16.14
C LEU A 54 -2.05 16.80 16.09
N ALA A 55 -2.20 17.44 14.93
CA ALA A 55 -3.24 18.44 14.69
C ALA A 55 -4.65 17.81 14.66
N HIS A 56 -4.77 16.60 14.10
CA HIS A 56 -6.05 15.91 13.89
C HIS A 56 -6.02 14.43 14.32
N PRO A 57 -5.82 14.12 15.62
CA PRO A 57 -5.60 12.74 16.08
C PRO A 57 -6.77 11.80 15.76
N GLY A 58 -8.01 12.27 15.81
CA GLY A 58 -9.19 11.46 15.45
C GLY A 58 -9.20 11.01 13.99
N TRP A 59 -9.04 11.95 13.05
CA TRP A 59 -9.00 11.65 11.63
C TRP A 59 -7.77 10.81 11.25
N ALA A 60 -6.61 11.10 11.84
CA ALA A 60 -5.41 10.29 11.64
C ALA A 60 -5.58 8.85 12.14
N ALA A 61 -6.26 8.65 13.27
CA ALA A 61 -6.55 7.32 13.82
C ALA A 61 -7.44 6.50 12.87
N VAL A 62 -8.53 7.10 12.38
CA VAL A 62 -9.44 6.45 11.41
C VAL A 62 -8.69 6.11 10.12
N GLN A 63 -7.92 7.05 9.59
CA GLN A 63 -7.14 6.85 8.37
C GLN A 63 -6.15 5.68 8.51
N LYS A 64 -5.41 5.61 9.62
CA LYS A 64 -4.44 4.52 9.85
C LYS A 64 -5.13 3.17 10.00
N ALA A 65 -6.26 3.12 10.71
CA ALA A 65 -7.05 1.90 10.85
C ALA A 65 -7.58 1.44 9.49
N ASP A 66 -8.12 2.35 8.68
CA ASP A 66 -8.62 2.07 7.34
C ASP A 66 -7.51 1.59 6.39
N PHE A 67 -6.33 2.22 6.41
CA PHE A 67 -5.19 1.78 5.62
C PHE A 67 -4.74 0.35 5.91
N ILE A 68 -5.03 -0.18 7.11
CA ILE A 68 -4.72 -1.56 7.48
C ILE A 68 -5.91 -2.47 7.14
N LEU A 69 -7.08 -2.19 7.70
CA LEU A 69 -8.26 -3.07 7.59
C LEU A 69 -8.85 -3.10 6.18
N GLY A 70 -8.96 -1.94 5.52
CA GLY A 70 -9.56 -1.82 4.20
C GLY A 70 -8.85 -2.70 3.17
N PRO A 71 -7.55 -2.49 2.91
CA PRO A 71 -6.80 -3.31 1.96
C PRO A 71 -6.71 -4.78 2.35
N VAL A 72 -6.54 -5.13 3.64
CA VAL A 72 -6.52 -6.55 4.06
C VAL A 72 -7.87 -7.22 3.82
N GLY A 73 -8.97 -6.59 4.25
CA GLY A 73 -10.32 -7.14 4.09
C GLY A 73 -10.73 -7.28 2.63
N VAL A 74 -10.52 -6.24 1.82
CA VAL A 74 -10.79 -6.28 0.38
C VAL A 74 -9.87 -7.28 -0.31
N GLY A 75 -8.59 -7.35 0.10
CA GLY A 75 -7.61 -8.27 -0.45
C GLY A 75 -7.94 -9.74 -0.19
N LEU A 76 -8.36 -10.08 1.03
CA LEU A 76 -8.85 -11.41 1.40
C LEU A 76 -10.11 -11.78 0.62
N TYR A 77 -11.10 -10.88 0.57
CA TYR A 77 -12.31 -11.08 -0.22
C TYR A 77 -11.99 -11.35 -1.70
N TRP A 78 -11.08 -10.57 -2.28
CA TRP A 78 -10.69 -10.71 -3.68
C TRP A 78 -9.87 -11.98 -3.93
N HIS A 79 -8.99 -12.35 -3.00
CA HIS A 79 -8.23 -13.59 -3.07
C HIS A 79 -9.16 -14.80 -3.07
N HIS A 80 -10.17 -14.80 -2.19
CA HIS A 80 -11.17 -15.86 -2.11
C HIS A 80 -12.02 -15.96 -3.39
N ARG A 81 -12.48 -14.82 -3.92
CA ARG A 81 -13.32 -14.79 -5.13
C ARG A 81 -12.54 -15.05 -6.42
N ARG A 82 -11.24 -14.76 -6.46
CA ARG A 82 -10.38 -14.84 -7.66
C ARG A 82 -8.94 -15.26 -7.30
N PRO A 83 -8.71 -16.52 -6.89
CA PRO A 83 -7.41 -16.97 -6.39
C PRO A 83 -6.28 -16.88 -7.44
N GLY A 84 -6.61 -16.96 -8.73
CA GLY A 84 -5.64 -16.77 -9.82
C GLY A 84 -5.20 -15.31 -10.05
N ASN A 85 -5.89 -14.32 -9.44
CA ASN A 85 -5.57 -12.91 -9.56
C ASN A 85 -4.73 -12.45 -8.35
N ARG A 86 -3.52 -11.96 -8.61
CA ARG A 86 -2.59 -11.51 -7.56
C ARG A 86 -3.01 -10.21 -6.89
N LEU A 87 -4.01 -9.49 -7.40
CA LEU A 87 -4.48 -8.23 -6.83
C LEU A 87 -4.89 -8.37 -5.35
N GLY A 88 -5.54 -9.48 -4.97
CA GLY A 88 -5.91 -9.73 -3.58
C GLY A 88 -4.70 -9.78 -2.64
N LEU A 89 -3.64 -10.48 -3.06
CA LEU A 89 -2.37 -10.54 -2.31
C LEU A 89 -1.68 -9.18 -2.24
N LEU A 90 -1.67 -8.40 -3.33
CA LEU A 90 -1.10 -7.05 -3.32
C LEU A 90 -1.82 -6.13 -2.33
N LEU A 91 -3.16 -6.23 -2.23
CA LEU A 91 -3.95 -5.46 -1.28
C LEU A 91 -3.69 -5.89 0.18
N ILE A 92 -3.56 -7.20 0.44
CA ILE A 92 -3.17 -7.72 1.76
C ILE A 92 -1.79 -7.15 2.15
N VAL A 93 -0.80 -7.23 1.26
CA VAL A 93 0.55 -6.70 1.50
C VAL A 93 0.48 -5.19 1.77
N LEU A 94 -0.29 -4.43 0.98
CA LEU A 94 -0.48 -2.99 1.19
C LEU A 94 -1.00 -2.69 2.60
N GLY A 95 -2.02 -3.41 3.07
CA GLY A 95 -2.56 -3.17 4.41
C GLY A 95 -1.61 -3.57 5.53
N MET A 96 -0.85 -4.66 5.36
CA MET A 96 0.18 -5.07 6.33
C MET A 96 1.36 -4.08 6.38
N LEU A 97 1.73 -3.46 5.26
CA LEU A 97 2.70 -2.36 5.23
C LEU A 97 2.22 -1.10 5.97
N GLY A 98 0.91 -0.99 6.23
CA GLY A 98 0.33 0.07 7.07
C GLY A 98 0.65 -0.07 8.56
N ALA A 99 1.02 -1.26 9.05
CA ALA A 99 1.24 -1.46 10.49
C ALA A 99 2.45 -0.66 11.05
N PRO A 100 3.64 -0.64 10.41
CA PRO A 100 4.74 0.20 10.87
C PRO A 100 4.45 1.71 10.85
N TYR A 101 3.51 2.18 10.02
CA TYR A 101 3.08 3.59 9.96
C TYR A 101 2.36 4.05 11.24
N ILE A 102 1.94 3.12 12.10
CA ILE A 102 1.44 3.42 13.45
C ILE A 102 2.52 4.15 14.27
N PHE A 103 3.80 3.80 14.10
CA PHE A 103 4.89 4.37 14.89
C PHE A 103 5.08 5.87 14.70
N GLN A 104 4.53 6.46 13.64
CA GLN A 104 4.51 7.90 13.41
C GLN A 104 3.68 8.65 14.47
N SER A 105 2.88 7.93 15.27
CA SER A 105 2.15 8.49 16.41
C SER A 105 2.89 8.32 17.75
N ALA A 106 4.13 7.80 17.75
CA ALA A 106 4.93 7.65 18.95
C ALA A 106 5.65 8.96 19.34
N THR A 107 5.85 9.16 20.64
CA THR A 107 6.68 10.26 21.17
C THR A 107 8.18 9.97 21.13
N SER A 108 8.56 8.69 21.03
CA SER A 108 9.96 8.28 20.86
C SER A 108 10.47 8.74 19.49
N PRO A 109 11.59 9.49 19.42
CA PRO A 109 12.15 9.98 18.16
C PRO A 109 12.42 8.87 17.13
N LEU A 110 12.93 7.71 17.58
CA LEU A 110 13.27 6.61 16.68
C LEU A 110 12.00 5.95 16.10
N LEU A 111 11.01 5.65 16.94
CA LEU A 111 9.74 5.07 16.48
C LEU A 111 9.01 6.04 15.55
N PHE A 112 8.95 7.33 15.93
CA PHE A 112 8.38 8.38 15.09
C PHE A 112 9.05 8.39 13.71
N GLY A 113 10.39 8.43 13.68
CA GLY A 113 11.18 8.38 12.45
C GLY A 113 10.88 7.15 11.59
N ILE A 114 10.82 5.95 12.18
CA ILE A 114 10.49 4.70 11.47
C ILE A 114 9.09 4.80 10.84
N GLY A 115 8.10 5.30 11.59
CA GLY A 115 6.75 5.47 11.08
C GLY A 115 6.67 6.50 9.96
N VAL A 116 7.40 7.61 10.07
CA VAL A 116 7.51 8.60 8.99
C VAL A 116 8.13 7.96 7.75
N PHE A 117 9.23 7.22 7.88
CA PHE A 117 9.89 6.53 6.77
C PHE A 117 8.95 5.60 6.00
N TRP A 118 8.09 4.86 6.70
CA TRP A 118 7.13 3.92 6.11
C TRP A 118 6.04 4.54 5.23
N GLN A 119 5.87 5.86 5.23
CA GLN A 119 4.99 6.54 4.27
C GLN A 119 5.38 6.26 2.81
N PHE A 120 6.67 6.25 2.49
CA PHE A 120 7.12 6.04 1.12
C PHE A 120 6.85 4.61 0.60
N PRO A 121 7.16 3.54 1.35
CA PRO A 121 6.78 2.20 0.90
C PRO A 121 5.26 1.99 0.78
N ILE A 122 4.44 2.60 1.67
CA ILE A 122 2.97 2.55 1.53
C ILE A 122 2.55 3.26 0.23
N ALA A 123 3.12 4.42 -0.05
CA ALA A 123 2.94 5.18 -1.27
C ALA A 123 3.31 4.35 -2.52
N ALA A 124 4.50 3.76 -2.54
CA ALA A 124 4.98 2.91 -3.63
C ALA A 124 4.12 1.65 -3.81
N MET A 125 3.65 1.03 -2.72
CA MET A 125 2.79 -0.14 -2.79
C MET A 125 1.38 0.21 -3.28
N THR A 126 0.83 1.34 -2.85
CA THR A 126 -0.44 1.88 -3.37
C THR A 126 -0.34 2.10 -4.87
N GLN A 127 0.77 2.68 -5.30
CA GLN A 127 1.07 2.91 -6.71
C GLN A 127 1.16 1.58 -7.49
N ALA A 128 1.75 0.54 -6.89
CA ALA A 128 1.83 -0.79 -7.49
C ALA A 128 0.45 -1.46 -7.61
N VAL A 129 -0.41 -1.33 -6.59
CA VAL A 129 -1.80 -1.82 -6.64
C VAL A 129 -2.59 -1.15 -7.76
N ILE A 130 -2.50 0.19 -7.86
CA ILE A 130 -3.17 0.97 -8.91
C ILE A 130 -2.72 0.53 -10.30
N LEU A 131 -1.41 0.39 -10.50
CA LEU A 131 -0.85 0.00 -11.80
C LEU A 131 -1.15 -1.46 -12.16
N ALA A 132 -1.23 -2.35 -11.17
CA ALA A 132 -1.58 -3.76 -11.35
C ALA A 132 -3.08 -3.96 -11.65
N PHE A 133 -3.95 -3.02 -11.30
CA PHE A 133 -5.38 -3.11 -11.53
C PHE A 133 -5.72 -3.07 -13.05
N PRO A 134 -6.71 -3.88 -13.52
CA PRO A 134 -7.51 -4.88 -12.81
C PRO A 134 -6.92 -6.30 -12.81
N GLY A 135 -5.82 -6.53 -13.55
CA GLY A 135 -5.29 -7.87 -13.80
C GLY A 135 -4.42 -8.45 -12.68
N GLY A 136 -4.06 -7.64 -11.69
CA GLY A 136 -3.14 -8.01 -10.60
C GLY A 136 -1.69 -8.21 -11.06
N ARG A 137 -1.32 -7.77 -12.27
CA ARG A 137 0.03 -7.95 -12.83
C ARG A 137 0.54 -6.64 -13.41
N LEU A 138 1.83 -6.40 -13.19
CA LEU A 138 2.55 -5.27 -13.77
C LEU A 138 3.20 -5.69 -15.09
N GLY A 139 2.86 -5.00 -16.17
CA GLY A 139 3.57 -5.08 -17.44
C GLY A 139 4.89 -4.31 -17.41
N ALA A 140 5.57 -4.24 -18.56
CA ALA A 140 6.89 -3.61 -18.64
C ALA A 140 6.82 -2.10 -18.33
N VAL A 141 5.83 -1.39 -18.87
CA VAL A 141 5.67 0.06 -18.64
C VAL A 141 5.32 0.36 -17.18
N GLU A 142 4.43 -0.43 -16.58
CA GLU A 142 4.07 -0.27 -15.16
C GLU A 142 5.26 -0.50 -14.24
N ARG A 143 6.08 -1.52 -14.54
CA ARG A 143 7.33 -1.78 -13.80
C ARG A 143 8.32 -0.64 -13.97
N LEU A 144 8.43 -0.07 -15.17
CA LEU A 144 9.30 1.07 -15.42
C LEU A 144 8.86 2.30 -14.60
N ILE A 145 7.55 2.63 -14.59
CA ILE A 145 7.02 3.73 -13.77
C ILE A 145 7.33 3.51 -12.30
N LEU A 146 7.11 2.29 -11.78
CA LEU A 146 7.42 1.96 -10.38
C LEU A 146 8.91 1.97 -10.09
N ALA A 147 9.76 1.51 -11.00
CA ALA A 147 11.20 1.51 -10.79
C ALA A 147 11.76 2.93 -10.80
N VAL A 148 11.35 3.76 -11.78
CA VAL A 148 11.80 5.15 -11.88
C VAL A 148 11.26 5.97 -10.72
N GLY A 149 9.98 5.86 -10.38
CA GLY A 149 9.39 6.54 -9.22
C GLY A 149 9.94 6.02 -7.89
N GLY A 150 10.19 4.71 -7.81
CA GLY A 150 10.78 4.04 -6.65
C GLY A 150 12.22 4.49 -6.38
N LEU A 151 13.06 4.54 -7.41
CA LEU A 151 14.45 5.00 -7.28
C LEU A 151 14.52 6.52 -7.12
N GLY A 152 13.80 7.26 -7.99
CA GLY A 152 13.80 8.72 -8.01
C GLY A 152 13.13 9.36 -6.79
N GLY A 153 12.14 8.70 -6.18
CA GLY A 153 11.54 9.15 -4.93
C GLY A 153 12.16 8.51 -3.69
N GLY A 154 12.48 7.20 -3.75
CA GLY A 154 12.89 6.42 -2.59
C GLY A 154 14.31 6.69 -2.14
N ALA A 155 15.26 6.90 -3.06
CA ALA A 155 16.62 7.24 -2.67
C ALA A 155 16.68 8.66 -2.03
N PRO A 156 16.06 9.71 -2.61
CA PRO A 156 15.97 11.00 -1.94
C PRO A 156 15.16 10.96 -0.64
N TRP A 157 14.12 10.13 -0.55
CA TRP A 157 13.35 9.91 0.69
C TRP A 157 14.21 9.31 1.80
N LEU A 158 14.98 8.26 1.49
CA LEU A 158 15.91 7.64 2.43
C LEU A 158 16.99 8.64 2.85
N ALA A 159 17.56 9.39 1.91
CA ALA A 159 18.51 10.45 2.22
C ALA A 159 17.90 11.48 3.16
N ALA A 160 16.70 11.99 2.87
CA ALA A 160 16.03 12.97 3.72
C ALA A 160 15.74 12.43 5.13
N TRP A 161 15.38 11.15 5.25
CA TRP A 161 15.22 10.48 6.53
C TRP A 161 16.54 10.35 7.30
N LEU A 162 17.66 10.09 6.64
CA LEU A 162 18.98 10.01 7.29
C LEU A 162 19.59 11.37 7.60
N THR A 163 19.16 12.43 6.92
CA THR A 163 19.81 13.76 6.99
C THR A 163 18.96 14.87 7.60
N SER A 164 17.70 14.63 7.96
CA SER A 164 16.80 15.68 8.49
C SER A 164 16.33 15.34 9.90
N PRO A 165 16.79 16.07 10.93
CA PRO A 165 16.31 15.93 12.31
C PRO A 165 14.82 16.31 12.45
N HIS A 166 14.34 17.19 11.58
CA HIS A 166 12.96 17.62 11.48
C HIS A 166 12.36 17.15 10.16
N PHE A 167 12.38 15.83 9.96
CA PHE A 167 11.71 15.21 8.83
C PHE A 167 10.20 15.21 9.08
N ALA A 168 9.56 16.32 8.69
CA ALA A 168 8.14 16.54 8.90
C ALA A 168 7.30 15.62 8.00
N GLN A 169 6.07 15.40 8.45
CA GLN A 169 5.11 14.57 7.75
C GLN A 169 4.62 15.31 6.51
N THR A 170 4.58 14.64 5.37
CA THR A 170 4.07 15.22 4.13
C THR A 170 2.55 15.22 4.12
N PHE A 171 1.85 14.25 4.73
CA PHE A 171 0.39 14.21 4.75
C PHE A 171 -0.25 15.20 5.73
N SER A 172 -1.27 15.94 5.28
CA SER A 172 -1.93 17.02 6.05
C SER A 172 -2.61 16.53 7.33
N ILE A 173 -3.24 15.35 7.28
CA ILE A 173 -3.99 14.77 8.40
C ILE A 173 -3.04 14.39 9.55
N SER A 174 -1.79 14.07 9.23
CA SER A 174 -0.81 13.62 10.19
C SER A 174 0.12 14.76 10.66
N GLY A 175 -0.09 15.99 10.17
CA GLY A 175 0.65 17.18 10.61
C GLY A 175 0.60 17.41 12.12
N CYS A 176 1.65 18.02 12.67
CA CYS A 176 1.74 18.34 14.09
C CYS A 176 1.16 19.74 14.38
N ARG A 177 0.47 19.91 15.51
CA ARG A 177 -0.08 21.21 15.94
C ARG A 177 1.01 22.18 16.41
N THR A 178 2.07 21.65 17.01
CA THR A 178 3.20 22.43 17.55
C THR A 178 4.50 21.97 16.92
N VAL A 179 5.23 21.07 17.57
CA VAL A 179 6.51 20.53 17.14
C VAL A 179 6.38 19.01 17.09
N CYS A 180 6.71 18.42 15.95
CA CYS A 180 6.79 16.97 15.83
C CYS A 180 7.99 16.44 16.63
N PRO A 181 7.91 15.22 17.18
CA PRO A 181 9.10 14.52 17.66
C PRO A 181 10.21 14.55 16.62
N ALA A 182 11.46 14.68 17.08
CA ALA A 182 12.61 14.63 16.18
C ALA A 182 12.66 13.27 15.46
N ASN A 183 13.22 13.25 14.25
CA ASN A 183 13.48 12.03 13.53
C ASN A 183 14.73 11.35 14.09
N GLY A 184 14.54 10.28 14.87
CA GLY A 184 15.63 9.51 15.47
C GLY A 184 16.48 8.70 14.48
N GLY A 185 16.11 8.67 13.20
CA GLY A 185 16.93 8.09 12.13
C GLY A 185 17.98 9.03 11.54
N ALA A 186 17.94 10.32 11.90
CA ALA A 186 18.89 11.30 11.38
C ALA A 186 20.28 11.08 11.98
N ILE A 187 21.27 10.83 11.13
CA ILE A 187 22.68 10.64 11.50
C ILE A 187 23.55 11.84 11.11
N TRP A 188 23.05 12.69 10.22
CA TRP A 188 23.73 13.87 9.70
C TRP A 188 22.72 14.99 9.47
N SER A 189 23.10 16.28 9.46
CA SER A 189 22.13 17.38 9.28
C SER A 189 22.74 18.66 8.69
N PRO A 190 23.11 18.65 7.40
CA PRO A 190 23.49 19.86 6.68
C PRO A 190 22.26 20.76 6.43
N SER A 191 22.30 22.02 6.89
CA SER A 191 21.17 22.95 6.84
C SER A 191 20.69 23.29 5.42
N SER A 192 21.56 23.24 4.42
CA SER A 192 21.24 23.57 3.02
C SER A 192 20.66 22.41 2.20
N PHE A 193 20.86 21.17 2.64
CA PHE A 193 20.55 19.98 1.84
C PHE A 193 19.10 19.51 1.98
N ALA A 194 18.53 19.62 3.18
CA ALA A 194 17.20 19.12 3.47
C ALA A 194 16.09 19.75 2.59
N PRO A 195 16.08 21.07 2.33
CA PRO A 195 15.08 21.67 1.43
C PRO A 195 15.21 21.17 -0.01
N GLN A 196 16.44 20.99 -0.51
CA GLN A 196 16.71 20.52 -1.87
C GLN A 196 16.18 19.10 -2.08
N LEU A 197 16.42 18.20 -1.12
CA LEU A 197 15.86 16.84 -1.14
C LEU A 197 14.33 16.85 -1.14
N GLY A 198 13.71 17.75 -0.36
CA GLY A 198 12.25 17.91 -0.36
C GLY A 198 11.69 18.24 -1.74
N TYR A 199 12.31 19.18 -2.48
CA TYR A 199 11.91 19.51 -3.84
C TYR A 199 12.08 18.34 -4.82
N VAL A 200 13.17 17.59 -4.70
CA VAL A 200 13.41 16.41 -5.54
C VAL A 200 12.35 15.33 -5.28
N VAL A 201 12.09 14.99 -4.02
CA VAL A 201 11.06 14.01 -3.63
C VAL A 201 9.69 14.46 -4.16
N ARG A 202 9.29 15.70 -3.89
CA ARG A 202 8.01 16.26 -4.33
C ARG A 202 7.85 16.17 -5.85
N SER A 203 8.88 16.59 -6.60
CA SER A 203 8.87 16.54 -8.06
C SER A 203 8.77 15.10 -8.58
N ALA A 204 9.52 14.17 -7.99
CA ALA A 204 9.48 12.76 -8.36
C ALA A 204 8.09 12.15 -8.11
N LEU A 205 7.45 12.47 -6.98
CA LEU A 205 6.10 12.01 -6.66
C LEU A 205 5.05 12.61 -7.64
N ILE A 206 5.15 13.88 -8.00
CA ILE A 206 4.27 14.53 -9.00
C ILE A 206 4.43 13.83 -10.36
N VAL A 207 5.66 13.65 -10.83
CA VAL A 207 5.92 12.99 -12.12
C VAL A 207 5.38 11.55 -12.13
N MET A 208 5.62 10.79 -11.06
CA MET A 208 5.14 9.41 -10.94
C MET A 208 3.60 9.33 -10.91
N THR A 209 2.93 10.20 -10.16
CA THR A 209 1.46 10.22 -10.05
C THR A 209 0.81 10.65 -11.37
N LEU A 210 1.36 11.65 -12.06
CA LEU A 210 0.90 12.06 -13.39
C LEU A 210 1.13 10.96 -14.44
N ALA A 211 2.31 10.32 -14.44
CA ALA A 211 2.59 9.20 -15.34
C ALA A 211 1.59 8.04 -15.13
N THR A 212 1.24 7.77 -13.87
CA THR A 212 0.20 6.79 -13.52
C THR A 212 -1.16 7.19 -14.05
N ALA A 213 -1.58 8.44 -13.82
CA ALA A 213 -2.87 8.96 -14.28
C ALA A 213 -2.98 8.81 -15.81
N CYS A 214 -1.96 9.25 -16.55
CA CYS A 214 -1.87 9.11 -18.00
C CYS A 214 -1.98 7.64 -18.43
N LEU A 215 -1.27 6.73 -17.74
CA LEU A 215 -1.33 5.30 -18.07
C LEU A 215 -2.71 4.69 -17.78
N LEU A 216 -3.39 5.09 -16.70
CA LEU A 216 -4.75 4.65 -16.40
C LEU A 216 -5.73 5.08 -17.49
N VAL A 217 -5.65 6.35 -17.91
CA VAL A 217 -6.47 6.88 -19.02
C VAL A 217 -6.16 6.14 -20.31
N TRP A 218 -4.88 5.93 -20.64
CA TRP A 218 -4.48 5.19 -21.83
C TRP A 218 -5.00 3.74 -21.81
N LYS A 219 -4.88 3.03 -20.69
CA LYS A 219 -5.43 1.67 -20.51
C LYS A 219 -6.94 1.63 -20.67
N PHE A 220 -7.63 2.69 -20.24
CA PHE A 220 -9.07 2.80 -20.40
C PHE A 220 -9.45 2.99 -21.87
N VAL A 221 -8.85 3.96 -22.55
CA VAL A 221 -9.15 4.27 -23.97
C VAL A 221 -8.83 3.09 -24.88
N THR A 222 -7.65 2.48 -24.71
CA THR A 222 -7.16 1.38 -25.56
C THR A 222 -7.62 -0.01 -25.12
N GLY A 223 -8.32 -0.12 -23.98
CA GLY A 223 -8.73 -1.41 -23.42
C GLY A 223 -9.84 -2.09 -24.23
N THR A 224 -9.84 -3.43 -24.25
CA THR A 224 -10.97 -4.21 -24.77
C THR A 224 -12.26 -3.94 -23.95
N PRO A 225 -13.46 -4.21 -24.48
CA PRO A 225 -14.71 -3.95 -23.75
C PRO A 225 -14.77 -4.56 -22.34
N PRO A 226 -14.34 -5.81 -22.09
CA PRO A 226 -14.30 -6.36 -20.73
C PRO A 226 -13.33 -5.62 -19.80
N ARG A 227 -12.17 -5.19 -20.31
CA ARG A 227 -11.18 -4.43 -19.54
C ARG A 227 -11.71 -3.05 -19.16
N ARG A 228 -12.39 -2.37 -20.08
CA ARG A 228 -13.03 -1.07 -19.81
C ARG A 228 -14.06 -1.16 -18.70
N ARG A 229 -14.94 -2.19 -18.72
CA ARG A 229 -15.94 -2.42 -17.66
C ARG A 229 -15.32 -2.68 -16.28
N ALA A 230 -14.16 -3.33 -16.23
CA ALA A 230 -13.42 -3.49 -14.97
C ALA A 230 -12.81 -2.16 -14.50
N LEU A 231 -12.25 -1.38 -15.43
CA LEU A 231 -11.68 -0.06 -15.15
C LEU A 231 -12.72 1.00 -14.78
N THR A 232 -13.96 0.94 -15.27
CA THR A 232 -14.99 1.93 -14.92
C THR A 232 -15.33 1.94 -13.43
N ILE A 233 -15.10 0.85 -12.71
CA ILE A 233 -15.41 0.77 -11.27
C ILE A 233 -14.27 1.37 -10.44
N GLY A 234 -13.05 0.85 -10.58
CA GLY A 234 -11.90 1.28 -9.76
C GLY A 234 -11.07 2.42 -10.35
N GLY A 235 -11.11 2.59 -11.67
CA GLY A 235 -10.30 3.56 -12.40
C GLY A 235 -10.59 5.02 -12.03
N PRO A 236 -11.86 5.47 -11.95
CA PRO A 236 -12.17 6.83 -11.52
C PRO A 236 -11.68 7.14 -10.10
N ILE A 237 -11.85 6.21 -9.15
CA ILE A 237 -11.38 6.35 -7.77
C ILE A 237 -9.86 6.48 -7.74
N ALA A 238 -9.16 5.59 -8.45
CA ALA A 238 -7.71 5.65 -8.56
C ALA A 238 -7.23 6.96 -9.22
N LEU A 239 -7.92 7.43 -10.26
CA LEU A 239 -7.60 8.67 -10.95
C LEU A 239 -7.77 9.89 -10.04
N VAL A 240 -8.90 9.98 -9.33
CA VAL A 240 -9.14 11.04 -8.34
C VAL A 240 -8.08 11.01 -7.25
N TYR A 241 -7.75 9.82 -6.74
CA TYR A 241 -6.72 9.66 -5.72
C TYR A 241 -5.35 10.18 -6.20
N VAL A 242 -4.86 9.76 -7.37
CA VAL A 242 -3.53 10.18 -7.85
C VAL A 242 -3.50 11.67 -8.23
N LEU A 243 -4.59 12.23 -8.74
CA LEU A 243 -4.67 13.66 -9.07
C LEU A 243 -4.74 14.52 -7.80
N MET A 244 -5.53 14.10 -6.81
CA MET A 244 -5.58 14.78 -5.51
C MET A 244 -4.21 14.75 -4.82
N TRP A 245 -3.51 13.61 -4.92
CA TRP A 245 -2.17 13.49 -4.38
C TRP A 245 -1.17 14.38 -5.12
N ALA A 246 -1.20 14.40 -6.47
CA ALA A 246 -0.34 15.28 -7.26
C ALA A 246 -0.56 16.76 -6.95
N ALA A 247 -1.82 17.19 -6.78
CA ALA A 247 -2.16 18.57 -6.44
C ALA A 247 -1.75 18.96 -5.02
N TYR A 248 -1.71 17.99 -4.11
CA TYR A 248 -1.32 18.18 -2.74
C TYR A 248 0.20 18.27 -2.55
N GLN A 249 0.97 17.56 -3.39
CA GLN A 249 2.42 17.55 -3.32
C GLN A 249 2.98 18.94 -3.54
#